data_AF-E1ZSS9-F1
#
_entry.id   AF-E1ZSS9-F1
#
_cell.length_a   1.000
_cell.length_b   1.000
_cell.length_c   1.000
_cell.angle_alpha   90.00
_cell.angle_beta   90.00
_cell.angle_gamma   90.00
#
_symmetry.space_group_name_H-M   'P 1'
#
loop_
_entity.id
_entity.type
_entity.pdbx_description
1 polymer ?
#
loop_
_entity_poly.entity_id
_entity_poly.type
_entity_poly.pdbx_seq_one_letter_code
_entity_poly.pdbx_strand_id
1 'polypeptide(L)' 'GFIPCEGGTYQDEEGQDSCKPCPPGHQCPAGSVAAKKCAPGFYADARQPFCKECAKGTYQDKEGQRACRPCPAG' A
#
# COMPACT_ATOMS: atom_id res chain seq x y z
N GLY A 1 -26.73 5.56 2.11
CA GLY A 1 -25.92 4.34 2.27
C GLY A 1 -24.48 4.76 2.27
N PHE A 2 -23.71 4.34 3.27
CA PHE A 2 -22.27 4.60 3.33
C PHE A 2 -21.60 3.78 2.22
N ILE A 3 -21.04 4.43 1.20
CA ILE A 3 -20.25 3.74 0.18
C ILE A 3 -18.84 3.57 0.78
N PRO A 4 -18.41 2.35 1.14
CA PRO A 4 -17.05 2.14 1.63
C PRO A 4 -16.04 2.46 0.52
N CYS A 5 -14.87 2.99 0.90
CA CYS A 5 -13.81 3.29 -0.05
C CYS A 5 -13.42 2.06 -0.88
N GLU A 6 -13.24 2.23 -2.19
CA GLU A 6 -12.75 1.15 -3.04
C GLU A 6 -11.30 0.81 -2.71
N GLY A 7 -10.90 -0.42 -3.02
CA GLY A 7 -9.51 -0.85 -2.86
C GLY A 7 -8.54 0.08 -3.59
N GLY A 8 -7.44 0.43 -2.93
CA GLY A 8 -6.51 1.45 -3.43
C GLY A 8 -6.88 2.88 -3.03
N THR A 9 -7.91 3.05 -2.21
CA THR A 9 -8.28 4.34 -1.59
C THR A 9 -8.59 4.15 -0.10
N TYR A 10 -8.53 5.23 0.67
CA TYR A 10 -8.86 5.23 2.10
C TYR A 10 -9.52 6.56 2.50
N GLN A 11 -10.17 6.58 3.65
CA GLN A 11 -10.69 7.83 4.23
C GLN A 11 -10.56 7.82 5.76
N ASP A 12 -9.74 8.71 6.28
CA ASP A 12 -9.40 8.87 7.70
C ASP A 12 -10.25 9.92 8.43
N GLU A 13 -11.07 10.69 7.71
CA GLU A 13 -11.94 11.74 8.27
C GLU A 13 -13.42 11.34 8.18
N GLU A 14 -14.15 11.51 9.28
CA GLU A 14 -15.59 11.26 9.34
C GLU A 14 -16.38 12.25 8.47
N GLY A 15 -17.44 11.78 7.82
CA GLY A 15 -18.35 12.64 7.04
C GLY A 15 -17.84 13.07 5.67
N GLN A 16 -16.74 12.50 5.18
CA GLN A 16 -16.25 12.75 3.82
C GLN A 16 -16.98 11.88 2.79
N ASP A 17 -17.38 12.49 1.67
CA ASP A 17 -18.03 11.82 0.55
C ASP A 17 -17.04 11.21 -0.47
N SER A 18 -15.74 11.45 -0.30
CA SER A 18 -14.70 11.05 -1.24
C SER A 18 -13.58 10.29 -0.54
N CYS A 19 -12.88 9.40 -1.26
CA CYS A 19 -11.76 8.64 -0.72
C CYS A 19 -10.42 9.17 -1.24
N LYS A 20 -9.44 9.27 -0.34
CA LYS A 20 -8.06 9.67 -0.64
C LYS A 20 -7.34 8.51 -1.34
N PRO A 21 -6.49 8.78 -2.35
CA PRO A 21 -5.73 7.73 -3.00
C PRO A 21 -4.72 7.11 -2.03
N CYS A 22 -4.57 5.78 -2.07
CA CYS A 22 -3.55 5.11 -1.27
C CYS A 22 -2.14 5.57 -1.69
N PRO A 23 -1.31 6.07 -0.77
CA PRO A 23 0.03 6.51 -1.09
C PRO A 23 0.92 5.31 -1.47
N PRO A 24 1.98 5.54 -2.28
CA PRO A 24 2.94 4.49 -2.59
C PRO A 24 3.59 3.96 -1.30
N GLY A 25 3.97 2.68 -1.34
CA GLY A 25 4.47 1.94 -0.20
C GLY A 25 3.42 1.59 0.86
N HIS A 26 2.14 1.81 0.56
CA HIS A 26 1.05 1.46 1.45
C HIS A 26 0.00 0.59 0.75
N GLN A 27 -0.77 -0.12 1.55
CA GLN A 27 -1.95 -0.85 1.15
C GLN A 27 -3.20 -0.23 1.76
N CYS A 28 -4.26 -0.16 0.97
CA CYS A 28 -5.56 0.30 1.38
C CYS A 28 -6.64 -0.65 0.84
N PRO A 29 -6.93 -1.77 1.53
CA PRO A 29 -8.07 -2.64 1.20
C PRO A 29 -9.38 -1.85 1.13
N ALA A 30 -10.40 -2.41 0.48
CA ALA A 30 -11.72 -1.77 0.44
C ALA A 30 -12.24 -1.48 1.86
N GLY A 31 -12.79 -0.28 2.07
CA GLY A 31 -13.24 0.22 3.37
C GLY A 31 -12.12 0.68 4.30
N SER A 32 -10.89 0.85 3.81
CA SER A 32 -9.79 1.33 4.63
C SER A 32 -10.05 2.73 5.17
N VAL A 33 -9.89 2.88 6.49
CA VAL A 33 -9.88 4.19 7.16
C VAL A 33 -8.48 4.75 7.34
N ALA A 34 -7.45 4.01 6.93
CA ALA A 34 -6.06 4.42 6.98
C ALA A 34 -5.23 3.68 5.92
N ALA A 35 -4.19 4.34 5.43
CA ALA A 35 -3.17 3.71 4.62
C ALA A 35 -2.17 2.96 5.50
N LYS A 36 -2.00 1.64 5.30
CA LYS A 36 -1.06 0.83 6.07
C LYS A 36 0.24 0.63 5.31
N LYS A 37 1.39 0.96 5.90
CA LYS A 37 2.71 0.73 5.29
C LYS A 37 2.90 -0.75 4.93
N CYS A 38 3.56 -1.00 3.80
CA CYS A 38 4.04 -2.33 3.46
C CYS A 38 5.15 -2.76 4.42
N ALA A 39 5.09 -4.00 4.89
CA ALA A 39 6.13 -4.58 5.74
C ALA A 39 7.42 -4.84 4.94
N PRO A 40 8.57 -5.00 5.61
CA PRO A 40 9.78 -5.52 4.96
C PRO A 40 9.49 -6.81 4.18
N GLY A 41 10.13 -6.96 3.03
CA GLY A 41 9.85 -8.00 2.04
C GLY A 41 8.70 -7.68 1.08
N PHE A 42 7.99 -6.57 1.27
CA PHE A 42 6.86 -6.15 0.42
C PHE A 42 7.00 -4.71 -0.06
N TYR A 43 6.29 -4.39 -1.15
CA TYR A 43 6.21 -3.06 -1.72
C TYR A 43 4.81 -2.77 -2.29
N ALA A 44 4.51 -1.50 -2.55
CA ALA A 44 3.31 -1.14 -3.29
C ALA A 44 3.52 0.14 -4.10
N ASP A 45 3.01 0.16 -5.33
CA ASP A 45 2.82 1.41 -6.09
C ASP A 45 1.71 2.27 -5.47
N ALA A 46 1.41 3.42 -6.06
CA ALA A 46 0.25 4.21 -5.66
C ALA A 46 -1.06 3.46 -5.96
N ARG A 47 -2.12 3.78 -5.19
CA ARG A 47 -3.48 3.26 -5.35
C ARG A 47 -3.57 1.73 -5.31
N GLN A 48 -2.74 1.08 -4.48
CA GLN A 48 -2.78 -0.38 -4.34
C GLN A 48 -3.68 -0.80 -3.16
N PRO A 49 -4.54 -1.82 -3.35
CA PRO A 49 -5.30 -2.40 -2.24
C PRO A 49 -4.44 -3.26 -1.33
N PHE A 50 -3.35 -3.83 -1.86
CA PHE A 50 -2.48 -4.77 -1.15
C PHE A 50 -1.01 -4.53 -1.49
N CYS A 51 -0.14 -4.82 -0.52
CA CYS A 51 1.29 -4.86 -0.76
C CYS A 51 1.65 -6.14 -1.54
N LYS A 52 2.58 -6.01 -2.49
CA LYS A 52 3.14 -7.09 -3.30
C LYS A 52 4.43 -7.57 -2.67
N GLU A 53 4.65 -8.89 -2.67
CA GLU A 53 5.89 -9.48 -2.20
C GLU A 53 7.04 -9.17 -3.18
N CYS A 54 8.25 -9.01 -2.64
CA CYS A 54 9.45 -8.93 -3.46
C CYS A 54 9.71 -10.24 -4.19
N ALA A 55 9.86 -10.18 -5.51
CA ALA A 55 10.19 -11.34 -6.32
C ALA A 55 11.59 -11.88 -5.98
N LYS A 56 11.82 -13.16 -6.22
CA LYS A 56 13.12 -13.81 -6.05
C LYS A 56 14.22 -13.03 -6.79
N GLY A 57 15.35 -12.79 -6.11
CA GLY A 57 16.44 -11.95 -6.62
C GLY A 57 16.27 -10.46 -6.29
N THR A 58 15.19 -10.09 -5.62
CA THR A 58 14.99 -8.76 -5.04
C THR A 58 14.64 -8.86 -3.55
N TYR A 59 14.84 -7.78 -2.81
CA TYR A 59 14.53 -7.69 -1.38
C TYR A 59 14.09 -6.29 -1.00
N GLN A 60 13.46 -6.16 0.17
CA GLN A 60 13.15 -4.87 0.76
C GLN A 60 13.33 -4.92 2.28
N ASP A 61 14.32 -4.19 2.78
CA ASP A 61 14.69 -4.18 4.19
C ASP A 61 13.92 -3.14 5.04
N LYS A 62 13.21 -2.22 4.40
CA LYS A 62 12.47 -1.12 5.05
C LYS A 62 10.97 -1.25 4.84
N GLU A 63 10.20 -0.78 5.82
CA GLU A 63 8.76 -0.59 5.65
C GLU A 63 8.43 0.57 4.71
N GLY A 64 7.21 0.58 4.18
CA GLY A 64 6.65 1.72 3.46
C GLY A 64 7.28 2.00 2.10
N GLN A 65 7.85 0.98 1.45
CA GLN A 65 8.61 1.17 0.22
C GLN A 65 7.79 0.91 -1.04
N ARG A 66 8.06 1.71 -2.07
CA ARG A 66 7.35 1.61 -3.36
C ARG A 66 7.90 0.57 -4.32
N ALA A 67 9.06 -0.01 -4.01
CA ALA A 67 9.73 -0.97 -4.86
C ALA A 67 10.67 -1.87 -4.05
N CYS A 68 11.00 -3.02 -4.60
CA CYS A 68 12.08 -3.88 -4.11
C CYS A 68 13.41 -3.49 -4.74
N ARG A 69 14.50 -3.81 -4.03
CA ARG A 69 15.89 -3.58 -4.45
C ARG A 69 16.47 -4.89 -4.98
N PRO A 70 17.33 -4.87 -6.02
CA PRO A 70 18.02 -6.08 -6.46
C PRO A 70 18.93 -6.58 -5.36
N CYS A 71 18.99 -7.91 -5.16
CA CYS A 71 19.99 -8.51 -4.28
C CYS A 71 21.41 -8.22 -4.80
N PRO A 72 22.41 -8.03 -3.93
CA PRO A 72 23.80 -7.93 -4.35
C PRO A 72 24.19 -9.16 -5.17
N ALA A 73 25.00 -8.96 -6.22
CA ALA A 73 25.69 -10.08 -6.85
C ALA A 73 26.65 -10.68 -5.80
N GLY A 74 26.57 -12.00 -5.63
CA GLY A 74 27.45 -12.75 -4.74
C GLY A 74 28.87 -12.86 -5.29
#